data_AF-A0A960IHM8-F1
#
_entry.id   AF-A0A960IHM8-F1
#
_cell.length_a   1.000
_cell.length_b   1.000
_cell.length_c   1.000
_cell.angle_alpha   90.00
_cell.angle_beta   90.00
_cell.angle_gamma   90.00
#
_symmetry.space_group_name_H-M   'P 1'
#
loop_
_entity.id
_entity.type
_entity.pdbx_description
1 polymer ?
#
loop_
_entity_poly.entity_id
_entity_poly.type
_entity_poly.pdbx_seq_one_letter_code
_entity_poly.pdbx_strand_id
1 'polypeptide(L)'
;MSGRALLGAAAVGAAALLGAGAAPAAAVGGDQVTFGDPAGNASTDGPFAIAGGPDGNLWYTAVLSDRIGRITPAGTITTFGHAEIDAPVGIVAGPDGNLWFTSSGNDRIGRITPGGAVTTFTSAEVDSPRGIAVGPDGNLWFTSALNDRIGRITPAGAITTFADPGGAASTDGPVGITAGPDGNLWYTNLLNHRIGRITPSGTITTFGSAEVNGPEPITAGPDGNVWFTSQNNNRIGRVAPDGTITTFAAVGTNTPRGIVAGPDGNLWFTSAGNNRYGRITPTGTVDVIPFSGGTVAVSTPVGLTFGPDRNLWLASFDSDRIGRVQAYRCAGRAATVILDLGDVPTSGDDVVVGTVGDDTINAGDGKDTVCGGRGNDTIRGGTRADLAKGGLGNDLIIGGKGSDDLRGEGGDDVVKAGEGNDVADGGSGNDRLVGGIHRDTCHGRTGRDTATQCEVVTGVP
;
A
#
# COMPACT_ATOMS: atom_id res chain seq x y z
N MET A 1 23.69 41.62 -7.00
CA MET A 1 22.36 42.23 -7.18
C MET A 1 21.78 41.69 -8.48
N SER A 2 20.48 41.34 -8.45
CA SER A 2 19.60 40.81 -9.52
C SER A 2 20.03 39.48 -10.17
N GLY A 3 19.16 38.52 -10.43
CA GLY A 3 17.72 38.42 -10.20
C GLY A 3 17.27 36.98 -10.52
N ARG A 4 16.41 36.41 -9.66
CA ARG A 4 15.71 35.15 -9.92
C ARG A 4 14.65 35.38 -10.98
N ALA A 5 14.67 34.60 -12.07
CA ALA A 5 13.64 34.61 -13.08
C ALA A 5 12.56 33.57 -12.74
N LEU A 6 11.36 34.08 -12.47
CA LEU A 6 10.08 33.39 -12.63
C LEU A 6 9.81 33.20 -14.14
N LEU A 7 9.46 31.99 -14.55
CA LEU A 7 8.60 31.72 -15.71
C LEU A 7 7.67 30.58 -15.28
N GLY A 8 6.34 30.65 -15.37
CA GLY A 8 5.49 31.45 -16.23
C GLY A 8 4.45 30.48 -16.81
N ALA A 9 3.35 30.27 -16.08
CA ALA A 9 2.26 29.39 -16.47
C ALA A 9 1.53 29.97 -17.70
N ALA A 10 1.50 29.21 -18.79
CA ALA A 10 0.66 29.49 -19.94
C ALA A 10 -0.63 28.65 -19.84
N ALA A 11 -1.73 29.31 -19.55
CA ALA A 11 -3.07 28.76 -19.67
C ALA A 11 -3.46 28.73 -21.16
N VAL A 12 -3.84 27.56 -21.66
CA VAL A 12 -4.58 27.44 -22.93
C VAL A 12 -5.89 26.74 -22.61
N GLY A 13 -6.98 27.47 -22.81
CA GLY A 13 -8.34 26.95 -22.64
C GLY A 13 -8.72 25.99 -23.75
N ALA A 14 -9.28 24.85 -23.37
CA ALA A 14 -10.01 23.97 -24.27
C ALA A 14 -11.42 23.75 -23.69
N ALA A 15 -12.41 24.02 -24.51
CA ALA A 15 -13.82 23.92 -24.21
C ALA A 15 -14.23 22.47 -23.89
N ALA A 16 -15.03 22.30 -22.84
CA ALA A 16 -15.59 21.03 -22.42
C ALA A 16 -16.66 20.55 -23.42
N LEU A 17 -16.40 19.45 -24.11
CA LEU A 17 -17.45 18.56 -24.60
C LEU A 17 -17.77 17.58 -23.45
N LEU A 18 -18.97 17.68 -22.89
CA LEU A 18 -19.52 16.72 -21.94
C LEU A 18 -19.86 15.41 -22.66
N GLY A 19 -18.86 14.56 -22.84
CA GLY A 19 -19.06 13.13 -23.07
C GLY A 19 -19.25 12.44 -21.73
N ALA A 20 -20.26 11.58 -21.62
CA ALA A 20 -20.51 10.74 -20.45
C ALA A 20 -19.29 9.87 -20.15
N GLY A 21 -18.41 10.37 -19.28
CA GLY A 21 -17.33 9.60 -18.69
C GLY A 21 -17.93 8.65 -17.68
N ALA A 22 -17.64 7.36 -17.83
CA ALA A 22 -17.88 6.37 -16.79
C ALA A 22 -17.36 6.93 -15.45
N ALA A 23 -18.22 6.90 -14.43
CA ALA A 23 -17.85 7.30 -13.08
C ALA A 23 -16.58 6.52 -12.63
N PRO A 24 -15.66 7.16 -11.88
CA PRO A 24 -14.51 6.45 -11.35
C PRO A 24 -14.98 5.26 -10.51
N ALA A 25 -14.41 4.09 -10.80
CA ALA A 25 -14.75 2.82 -10.18
C ALA A 25 -14.71 2.91 -8.66
N ALA A 26 -15.79 2.51 -7.99
CA ALA A 26 -15.83 2.43 -6.54
C ALA A 26 -14.77 1.43 -6.07
N ALA A 27 -13.89 1.91 -5.18
CA ALA A 27 -12.87 1.15 -4.50
C ALA A 27 -13.48 0.28 -3.40
N VAL A 28 -12.71 -0.72 -2.95
CA VAL A 28 -12.85 -1.36 -1.64
C VAL A 28 -13.29 -0.31 -0.60
N GLY A 29 -14.37 -0.60 0.12
CA GLY A 29 -15.25 0.42 0.70
C GLY A 29 -14.57 1.45 1.62
N GLY A 30 -14.71 2.73 1.27
CA GLY A 30 -14.71 3.86 2.20
C GLY A 30 -13.50 3.95 3.13
N ASP A 31 -12.30 4.04 2.57
CA ASP A 31 -11.07 4.20 3.32
C ASP A 31 -11.10 5.50 4.16
N GLN A 32 -10.92 5.37 5.47
CA GLN A 32 -10.67 6.49 6.39
C GLN A 32 -9.17 6.50 6.67
N VAL A 33 -8.49 7.57 6.25
CA VAL A 33 -7.12 7.81 6.73
C VAL A 33 -7.21 8.33 8.15
N THR A 34 -6.90 7.48 9.12
CA THR A 34 -6.67 7.95 10.49
C THR A 34 -5.22 8.36 10.61
N PHE A 35 -4.96 9.61 10.96
CA PHE A 35 -3.61 10.04 11.31
C PHE A 35 -3.36 9.67 12.77
N GLY A 36 -2.18 9.11 13.04
CA GLY A 36 -1.77 8.73 14.39
C GLY A 36 -1.71 9.92 15.37
N ASP A 37 -1.76 11.14 14.84
CA ASP A 37 -1.68 12.36 15.64
C ASP A 37 -2.89 13.27 15.36
N PRO A 38 -3.80 13.49 16.31
CA PRO A 38 -4.83 14.52 16.20
C PRO A 38 -4.29 15.96 16.33
N ALA A 39 -3.06 16.16 16.83
CA ALA A 39 -2.58 17.43 17.35
C ALA A 39 -1.49 18.14 16.51
N GLY A 40 -0.83 17.48 15.55
CA GLY A 40 0.14 18.14 14.66
C GLY A 40 1.38 18.60 15.40
N ASN A 41 2.00 17.70 16.15
CA ASN A 41 3.24 18.02 16.85
C ASN A 41 4.42 18.12 15.89
N ALA A 42 5.34 19.05 16.14
CA ALA A 42 6.68 19.22 15.55
C ALA A 42 7.62 17.99 15.64
N SER A 43 7.12 16.82 16.05
CA SER A 43 7.87 15.57 16.22
C SER A 43 7.84 14.63 15.00
N THR A 44 7.08 14.98 13.96
CA THR A 44 6.97 14.20 12.72
C THR A 44 7.56 14.90 11.50
N ASP A 45 8.14 16.11 11.65
CA ASP A 45 8.55 17.02 10.57
C ASP A 45 9.31 16.31 9.42
N GLY A 46 8.69 16.31 8.24
CA GLY A 46 9.14 15.61 7.04
C GLY A 46 9.33 14.11 7.22
N PRO A 47 8.29 13.32 7.55
CA PRO A 47 8.43 11.88 7.66
C PRO A 47 8.68 11.30 6.27
N PHE A 48 9.66 10.41 6.13
CA PHE A 48 10.10 9.92 4.82
C PHE A 48 10.00 8.41 4.64
N ALA A 49 10.85 7.65 5.32
CA ALA A 49 10.77 6.18 5.32
C ALA A 49 10.01 5.69 6.55
N ILE A 50 9.31 4.55 6.41
CA ILE A 50 8.59 3.87 7.49
C ILE A 50 8.79 2.36 7.36
N ALA A 51 9.01 1.68 8.48
CA ALA A 51 9.22 0.23 8.53
C ALA A 51 8.67 -0.37 9.84
N GLY A 52 8.41 -1.68 9.82
CA GLY A 52 8.17 -2.46 11.03
C GLY A 52 9.41 -2.51 11.92
N GLY A 53 9.21 -2.33 13.22
CA GLY A 53 10.23 -2.53 14.24
C GLY A 53 10.15 -3.91 14.89
N PRO A 54 11.25 -4.36 15.54
CA PRO A 54 11.31 -5.62 16.27
C PRO A 54 10.49 -5.59 17.58
N ASP A 55 9.99 -4.41 17.99
CA ASP A 55 9.17 -4.20 19.18
C ASP A 55 7.66 -4.21 18.90
N GLY A 56 7.24 -4.63 17.71
CA GLY A 56 5.83 -4.64 17.31
C GLY A 56 5.24 -3.25 17.11
N ASN A 57 6.09 -2.23 16.96
CA ASN A 57 5.71 -0.87 16.58
C ASN A 57 6.22 -0.55 15.17
N LEU A 58 5.72 0.53 14.60
CA LEU A 58 6.27 1.09 13.38
C LEU A 58 7.31 2.16 13.72
N TRP A 59 8.31 2.27 12.87
CA TRP A 59 9.40 3.23 13.00
C TRP A 59 9.54 4.03 11.73
N TYR A 60 9.85 5.31 11.84
CA TYR A 60 9.97 6.21 10.70
C TYR A 60 11.16 7.15 10.85
N THR A 61 11.66 7.66 9.73
CA THR A 61 12.62 8.76 9.72
C THR A 61 11.91 10.08 9.56
N ALA A 62 12.30 11.10 10.33
CA ALA A 62 11.82 12.47 10.21
C ALA A 62 12.98 13.34 9.72
N VAL A 63 12.99 13.60 8.41
CA VAL A 63 14.13 14.18 7.68
C VAL A 63 14.39 15.62 8.13
N LEU A 64 13.33 16.41 8.33
CA LEU A 64 13.46 17.85 8.58
C LEU A 64 13.75 18.19 10.05
N SER A 65 13.52 17.23 10.95
CA SER A 65 13.76 17.39 12.39
C SER A 65 14.94 16.57 12.92
N ASP A 66 15.69 15.89 12.04
CA ASP A 66 16.86 15.06 12.37
C ASP A 66 16.57 14.01 13.45
N ARG A 67 15.43 13.32 13.29
CA ARG A 67 14.92 12.37 14.29
C ARG A 67 14.53 11.04 13.70
N ILE A 68 14.58 10.03 14.56
CA ILE A 68 13.91 8.76 14.35
C ILE A 68 12.64 8.75 15.21
N GLY A 69 11.51 8.42 14.60
CA GLY A 69 10.24 8.28 15.29
C GLY A 69 9.82 6.82 15.42
N ARG A 70 9.03 6.56 16.46
CA ARG A 70 8.32 5.31 16.68
C ARG A 70 6.85 5.63 16.88
N ILE A 71 5.97 4.84 16.27
CA ILE A 71 4.52 4.94 16.40
C ILE A 71 3.94 3.57 16.75
N THR A 72 3.11 3.53 17.80
CA THR A 72 2.38 2.32 18.17
C THR A 72 1.20 2.10 17.22
N PRO A 73 0.65 0.88 17.11
CA PRO A 73 -0.57 0.64 16.33
C PRO A 73 -1.78 1.44 16.81
N ALA A 74 -1.77 1.87 18.07
CA ALA A 74 -2.77 2.77 18.65
C ALA A 74 -2.58 4.25 18.25
N GLY A 75 -1.50 4.59 17.54
CA GLY A 75 -1.17 5.94 17.08
C GLY A 75 -0.24 6.73 18.00
N THR A 76 0.23 6.18 19.12
CA THR A 76 1.09 6.93 20.05
C THR A 76 2.50 7.10 19.48
N ILE A 77 2.97 8.35 19.36
CA ILE A 77 4.29 8.68 18.80
C ILE A 77 5.32 8.92 19.93
N THR A 78 6.53 8.43 19.72
CA THR A 78 7.75 8.73 20.49
C THR A 78 8.85 9.13 19.51
N THR A 79 9.69 10.12 19.84
CA THR A 79 10.83 10.48 18.99
C THR A 79 12.16 10.42 19.71
N PHE A 80 13.20 10.14 18.94
CA PHE A 80 14.57 9.98 19.37
C PHE A 80 15.46 10.88 18.52
N GLY A 81 16.20 11.78 19.17
CA GLY A 81 17.21 12.61 18.54
C GLY A 81 18.61 12.22 19.01
N HIS A 82 19.61 12.54 18.20
CA HIS A 82 21.02 12.33 18.52
C HIS A 82 21.87 13.31 17.70
N ALA A 83 22.99 13.80 18.25
CA ALA A 83 23.82 14.82 17.59
C ALA A 83 24.45 14.37 16.26
N GLU A 84 24.46 13.07 16.02
CA GLU A 84 24.99 12.47 14.77
C GLU A 84 23.89 11.95 13.84
N ILE A 85 22.64 12.35 14.06
CA ILE A 85 21.56 12.18 13.09
C ILE A 85 21.43 13.49 12.32
N ASP A 86 21.43 13.39 10.99
CA ASP A 86 21.29 14.52 10.07
C ASP A 86 20.62 14.03 8.79
N ALA A 87 19.43 14.55 8.50
CA ALA A 87 18.58 14.16 7.38
C ALA A 87 18.44 12.63 7.22
N PRO A 88 17.83 11.91 8.18
CA PRO A 88 17.67 10.47 8.09
C PRO A 88 16.63 10.07 7.03
N VAL A 89 16.98 9.19 6.09
CA VAL A 89 16.14 8.91 4.89
C VAL A 89 15.74 7.45 4.70
N GLY A 90 16.54 6.48 5.14
CA GLY A 90 16.23 5.05 5.07
C GLY A 90 16.10 4.44 6.46
N ILE A 91 15.25 3.43 6.64
CA ILE A 91 15.10 2.70 7.90
C ILE A 91 14.67 1.25 7.66
N VAL A 92 15.20 0.32 8.45
CA VAL A 92 14.87 -1.12 8.39
C VAL A 92 15.12 -1.79 9.75
N ALA A 93 14.37 -2.84 10.08
CA ALA A 93 14.73 -3.72 11.19
C ALA A 93 15.97 -4.55 10.83
N GLY A 94 16.98 -4.53 11.70
CA GLY A 94 18.19 -5.31 11.56
C GLY A 94 18.06 -6.72 12.16
N PRO A 95 18.97 -7.63 11.77
CA PRO A 95 19.00 -9.00 12.29
C PRO A 95 19.45 -9.08 13.76
N ASP A 96 19.94 -7.97 14.34
CA ASP A 96 20.37 -7.85 15.73
C ASP A 96 19.27 -7.37 16.68
N GLY A 97 18.01 -7.31 16.22
CA GLY A 97 16.87 -6.86 17.03
C GLY A 97 16.83 -5.34 17.26
N ASN A 98 17.59 -4.58 16.48
CA ASN A 98 17.61 -3.11 16.49
C ASN A 98 17.05 -2.55 15.18
N LEU A 99 16.71 -1.27 15.16
CA LEU A 99 16.46 -0.55 13.91
C LEU A 99 17.79 -0.01 13.38
N TRP A 100 17.93 -0.04 12.06
CA TRP A 100 19.03 0.56 11.34
C TRP A 100 18.51 1.62 10.40
N PHE A 101 19.24 2.72 10.26
CA PHE A 101 18.83 3.85 9.43
C PHE A 101 20.04 4.46 8.71
N THR A 102 19.78 5.22 7.65
CA THR A 102 20.79 6.03 6.97
C THR A 102 20.62 7.49 7.35
N SER A 103 21.73 8.17 7.60
CA SER A 103 21.82 9.58 7.96
C SER A 103 22.56 10.28 6.84
N SER A 104 21.79 10.89 5.92
CA SER A 104 22.29 11.30 4.61
C SER A 104 23.02 12.65 4.63
N GLY A 105 22.74 13.51 5.61
CA GLY A 105 23.36 14.83 5.72
C GLY A 105 24.79 14.80 6.27
N ASN A 106 25.18 13.70 6.92
CA ASN A 106 26.46 13.58 7.63
C ASN A 106 27.16 12.22 7.42
N ASP A 107 26.84 11.55 6.32
CA ASP A 107 27.51 10.36 5.80
C ASP A 107 27.63 9.20 6.79
N ARG A 108 26.54 8.91 7.50
CA ARG A 108 26.52 7.89 8.54
C ARG A 108 25.44 6.84 8.31
N ILE A 109 25.74 5.63 8.78
CA ILE A 109 24.75 4.59 9.05
C ILE A 109 24.49 4.59 10.56
N GLY A 110 23.22 4.65 10.94
CA GLY A 110 22.80 4.62 12.33
C GLY A 110 22.19 3.28 12.72
N ARG A 111 22.33 2.94 13.99
CA ARG A 111 21.60 1.88 14.67
C ARG A 111 20.94 2.46 15.91
N ILE A 112 19.67 2.13 16.14
CA ILE A 112 18.91 2.52 17.32
C ILE A 112 18.24 1.31 17.95
N THR A 113 18.45 1.15 19.26
CA THR A 113 17.75 0.12 20.05
C THR A 113 16.27 0.48 20.20
N PRO A 114 15.37 -0.49 20.47
CA PRO A 114 13.98 -0.17 20.80
C PRO A 114 13.80 0.75 22.01
N GLY A 115 14.82 0.84 22.88
CA GLY A 115 14.88 1.77 24.01
C GLY A 115 15.35 3.18 23.65
N GLY A 116 15.77 3.43 22.41
CA GLY A 116 16.18 4.75 21.92
C GLY A 116 17.67 5.06 21.97
N ALA A 117 18.51 4.13 22.42
CA ALA A 117 19.97 4.31 22.39
C ALA A 117 20.51 4.22 20.95
N VAL A 118 21.25 5.25 20.51
CA VAL A 118 21.79 5.40 19.15
C VAL A 118 23.28 5.06 19.12
N THR A 119 23.73 4.43 18.04
CA THR A 119 25.13 4.24 17.66
C THR A 119 25.27 4.56 16.17
N THR A 120 26.33 5.25 15.77
CA THR A 120 26.57 5.56 14.35
C THR A 120 27.88 4.96 13.84
N PHE A 121 27.94 4.78 12.53
CA PHE A 121 29.05 4.18 11.79
C PHE A 121 29.30 4.99 10.53
N THR A 122 30.56 5.17 10.14
CA THR A 122 30.93 5.87 8.91
C THR A 122 32.23 5.30 8.36
N SER A 123 32.51 5.57 7.09
CA SER A 123 33.81 5.36 6.45
C SER A 123 34.03 6.48 5.42
N ALA A 124 35.27 6.67 4.96
CA ALA A 124 35.58 7.66 3.93
C ALA A 124 34.91 7.39 2.57
N GLU A 125 34.28 6.24 2.40
CA GLU A 125 33.63 5.80 1.16
C GLU A 125 32.10 5.78 1.28
N VAL A 126 31.54 6.29 2.38
CA VAL A 126 30.13 6.56 2.54
C VAL A 126 29.89 8.03 2.18
N ASP A 127 28.97 8.28 1.25
CA ASP A 127 28.65 9.63 0.77
C ASP A 127 27.16 9.70 0.39
N SER A 128 26.40 10.43 1.21
CA SER A 128 24.94 10.53 1.18
C SER A 128 24.25 9.15 1.13
N PRO A 129 24.33 8.35 2.21
CA PRO A 129 23.67 7.06 2.24
C PRO A 129 22.14 7.22 2.16
N ARG A 130 21.48 6.44 1.30
CA ARG A 130 20.02 6.53 1.09
C ARG A 130 19.28 5.27 1.52
N GLY A 131 19.07 4.30 0.63
CA GLY A 131 18.34 3.08 0.95
C GLY A 131 19.14 2.17 1.89
N ILE A 132 18.43 1.39 2.70
CA ILE A 132 19.02 0.34 3.56
C ILE A 132 18.11 -0.88 3.62
N ALA A 133 18.69 -2.07 3.55
CA ALA A 133 17.98 -3.35 3.59
C ALA A 133 18.81 -4.42 4.31
N VAL A 134 18.14 -5.46 4.81
CA VAL A 134 18.82 -6.69 5.26
C VAL A 134 19.17 -7.52 4.04
N GLY A 135 20.44 -7.91 3.92
CA GLY A 135 20.92 -8.80 2.87
C GLY A 135 20.75 -10.28 3.21
N PRO A 136 20.83 -11.16 2.20
CA PRO A 136 20.74 -12.61 2.38
C PRO A 136 21.96 -13.21 3.11
N ASP A 137 23.03 -12.43 3.27
CA ASP A 137 24.21 -12.78 4.06
C ASP A 137 24.09 -12.40 5.55
N GLY A 138 22.91 -11.94 5.99
CA GLY A 138 22.66 -11.52 7.38
C GLY A 138 23.31 -10.20 7.76
N ASN A 139 23.85 -9.45 6.79
CA ASN A 139 24.37 -8.10 6.99
C ASN A 139 23.35 -7.06 6.52
N LEU A 140 23.59 -5.80 6.88
CA LEU A 140 22.83 -4.68 6.32
C LEU A 140 23.54 -4.19 5.07
N TRP A 141 22.77 -3.81 4.06
CA TRP A 141 23.24 -3.26 2.81
C TRP A 141 22.60 -1.90 2.58
N PHE A 142 23.36 -0.95 2.05
CA PHE A 142 22.89 0.41 1.83
C PHE A 142 23.39 0.98 0.50
N THR A 143 22.70 1.97 -0.04
CA THR A 143 23.20 2.74 -1.19
C THR A 143 23.93 3.98 -0.73
N SER A 144 25.00 4.36 -1.43
CA SER A 144 25.79 5.57 -1.22
C SER A 144 25.69 6.42 -2.47
N ALA A 145 24.83 7.44 -2.45
CA ALA A 145 24.26 8.00 -3.65
C ALA A 145 25.21 8.96 -4.40
N LEU A 146 26.04 9.72 -3.71
CA LEU A 146 26.86 10.77 -4.35
C LEU A 146 28.21 10.26 -4.88
N ASN A 147 28.62 9.06 -4.47
CA ASN A 147 29.86 8.43 -4.91
C ASN A 147 29.64 7.11 -5.66
N ASP A 148 28.40 6.82 -6.06
CA ASP A 148 27.99 5.70 -6.91
C ASP A 148 28.38 4.31 -6.39
N ARG A 149 28.22 4.10 -5.08
CA ARG A 149 28.61 2.85 -4.41
C ARG A 149 27.45 2.16 -3.72
N ILE A 150 27.61 0.84 -3.56
CA ILE A 150 26.80 0.03 -2.67
C ILE A 150 27.64 -0.33 -1.44
N GLY A 151 27.09 -0.10 -0.26
CA GLY A 151 27.72 -0.43 1.01
C GLY A 151 27.13 -1.69 1.62
N ARG A 152 27.96 -2.41 2.38
CA ARG A 152 27.57 -3.47 3.31
C ARG A 152 28.13 -3.13 4.69
N ILE A 153 27.32 -3.30 5.72
CA ILE A 153 27.73 -3.15 7.12
C ILE A 153 27.31 -4.38 7.92
N THR A 154 28.25 -4.95 8.68
CA THR A 154 27.94 -6.05 9.58
C THR A 154 27.19 -5.54 10.82
N PRO A 155 26.42 -6.39 11.54
CA PRO A 155 25.82 -5.98 12.81
C PRO A 155 26.82 -5.49 13.87
N ALA A 156 28.10 -5.85 13.72
CA ALA A 156 29.19 -5.36 14.57
C ALA A 156 29.72 -3.97 14.15
N GLY A 157 29.30 -3.43 13.00
CA GLY A 157 29.65 -2.09 12.53
C GLY A 157 30.78 -2.03 11.49
N ALA A 158 31.24 -3.17 10.95
CA ALA A 158 32.30 -3.17 9.94
C ALA A 158 31.73 -2.86 8.55
N ILE A 159 32.20 -1.78 7.91
CA ILE A 159 31.74 -1.32 6.59
C ILE A 159 32.65 -1.84 5.48
N THR A 160 32.06 -2.30 4.38
CA THR A 160 32.70 -2.59 3.09
C THR A 160 31.91 -1.88 1.99
N THR A 161 32.58 -1.28 1.00
CA THR A 161 31.88 -0.66 -0.14
C THR A 161 32.28 -1.32 -1.45
N PHE A 162 31.38 -1.24 -2.43
CA PHE A 162 31.52 -1.82 -3.75
C PHE A 162 31.22 -0.75 -4.80
N ALA A 163 32.18 -0.54 -5.70
CA ALA A 163 32.01 0.32 -6.86
C ALA A 163 31.86 -0.54 -8.11
N ASP A 164 31.00 -0.12 -9.03
CA ASP A 164 30.86 -0.78 -10.32
C ASP A 164 32.01 -0.37 -11.26
N PRO A 165 32.75 -1.32 -11.87
CA PRO A 165 33.77 -1.01 -12.86
C PRO A 165 33.26 -0.20 -14.06
N GLY A 166 31.96 -0.25 -14.36
CA GLY A 166 31.32 0.56 -15.40
C GLY A 166 31.11 2.04 -15.03
N GLY A 167 31.32 2.41 -13.76
CA GLY A 167 31.14 3.78 -13.24
C GLY A 167 29.71 4.31 -13.43
N ALA A 168 29.58 5.63 -13.62
CA ALA A 168 28.29 6.32 -13.80
C ALA A 168 27.45 5.79 -14.98
N ALA A 169 28.07 5.19 -15.99
CA ALA A 169 27.32 4.60 -17.11
C ALA A 169 26.46 3.39 -16.69
N SER A 170 26.78 2.77 -15.55
CA SER A 170 26.08 1.60 -15.02
C SER A 170 25.47 1.84 -13.65
N THR A 171 26.20 2.43 -12.70
CA THR A 171 25.71 2.81 -11.37
C THR A 171 25.84 4.32 -11.20
N ASP A 172 24.71 5.02 -11.05
CA ASP A 172 24.66 6.49 -10.97
C ASP A 172 23.49 6.94 -10.10
N GLY A 173 23.82 7.51 -8.94
CA GLY A 173 22.85 7.88 -7.92
C GLY A 173 22.01 6.71 -7.42
N PRO A 174 22.61 5.67 -6.80
CA PRO A 174 21.86 4.55 -6.26
C PRO A 174 20.98 4.98 -5.06
N VAL A 175 19.68 4.64 -5.08
CA VAL A 175 18.72 5.14 -4.07
C VAL A 175 18.04 4.02 -3.28
N GLY A 176 17.18 3.23 -3.90
CA GLY A 176 16.46 2.14 -3.25
C GLY A 176 17.30 0.88 -3.25
N ILE A 177 17.15 0.03 -2.21
CA ILE A 177 17.80 -1.28 -2.15
C ILE A 177 16.90 -2.28 -1.42
N THR A 178 16.91 -3.53 -1.88
CA THR A 178 16.16 -4.64 -1.28
C THR A 178 16.85 -5.98 -1.54
N ALA A 179 16.59 -6.99 -0.70
CA ALA A 179 16.98 -8.35 -1.02
C ALA A 179 16.06 -8.93 -2.09
N GLY A 180 16.65 -9.53 -3.12
CA GLY A 180 15.93 -10.21 -4.17
C GLY A 180 15.67 -11.69 -3.84
N PRO A 181 14.72 -12.30 -4.56
CA PRO A 181 14.39 -13.73 -4.42
C PRO A 181 15.50 -14.65 -4.93
N ASP A 182 16.50 -14.12 -5.63
CA ASP A 182 17.65 -14.84 -6.17
C ASP A 182 18.87 -14.88 -5.22
N GLY A 183 18.70 -14.44 -3.97
CA GLY A 183 19.79 -14.41 -2.98
C GLY A 183 20.81 -13.30 -3.22
N ASN A 184 20.45 -12.27 -4.02
CA ASN A 184 21.26 -11.08 -4.27
C ASN A 184 20.57 -9.82 -3.74
N LEU A 185 21.27 -8.70 -3.70
CA LEU A 185 20.65 -7.39 -3.45
C LEU A 185 20.31 -6.75 -4.79
N TRP A 186 19.17 -6.09 -4.85
CA TRP A 186 18.71 -5.30 -5.99
C TRP A 186 18.55 -3.85 -5.58
N TYR A 187 18.93 -2.92 -6.45
CA TYR A 187 18.91 -1.50 -6.18
C TYR A 187 18.48 -0.69 -7.40
N THR A 188 18.04 0.54 -7.19
CA THR A 188 17.66 1.47 -8.25
C THR A 188 18.76 2.50 -8.45
N ASN A 189 19.02 2.87 -9.71
CA ASN A 189 19.88 3.98 -10.08
C ASN A 189 19.03 5.10 -10.65
N LEU A 190 18.88 6.17 -9.88
CA LEU A 190 17.95 7.25 -10.19
C LEU A 190 18.36 8.00 -11.46
N LEU A 191 19.65 8.31 -11.58
CA LEU A 191 20.16 9.28 -12.54
C LEU A 191 20.38 8.68 -13.93
N ASN A 192 20.89 7.44 -14.01
CA ASN A 192 21.06 6.74 -15.29
C ASN A 192 19.89 5.81 -15.67
N HIS A 193 18.83 5.79 -14.85
CA HIS A 193 17.57 5.07 -15.09
C HIS A 193 17.73 3.55 -15.25
N ARG A 194 18.54 2.94 -14.38
CA ARG A 194 18.81 1.50 -14.39
C ARG A 194 18.41 0.82 -13.09
N ILE A 195 18.27 -0.49 -13.15
CA ILE A 195 18.16 -1.37 -11.98
C ILE A 195 19.48 -2.12 -11.84
N GLY A 196 20.09 -2.05 -10.66
CA GLY A 196 21.29 -2.79 -10.33
C GLY A 196 20.98 -4.06 -9.55
N ARG A 197 21.86 -5.04 -9.68
CA ARG A 197 21.95 -6.22 -8.84
C ARG A 197 23.37 -6.41 -8.38
N ILE A 198 23.56 -6.72 -7.11
CA ILE A 198 24.85 -7.03 -6.53
C ILE A 198 24.79 -8.36 -5.75
N THR A 199 25.75 -9.23 -6.02
CA THR A 199 25.93 -10.47 -5.26
C THR A 199 26.49 -10.19 -3.87
N PRO A 200 26.30 -11.06 -2.87
CA PRO A 200 26.93 -10.88 -1.55
C PRO A 200 28.47 -10.81 -1.59
N SER A 201 29.09 -11.33 -2.66
CA SER A 201 30.53 -11.22 -2.93
C SER A 201 30.96 -9.91 -3.59
N GLY A 202 30.03 -9.05 -4.01
CA GLY A 202 30.32 -7.72 -4.56
C GLY A 202 30.29 -7.61 -6.08
N THR A 203 29.92 -8.66 -6.82
CA THR A 203 29.76 -8.57 -8.29
C THR A 203 28.49 -7.82 -8.65
N ILE A 204 28.62 -6.74 -9.41
CA ILE A 204 27.52 -5.86 -9.86
C ILE A 204 27.10 -6.21 -11.29
N THR A 205 25.80 -6.13 -11.57
CA THR A 205 25.19 -6.21 -12.91
C THR A 205 24.08 -5.18 -13.00
N THR A 206 23.87 -4.55 -14.17
CA THR A 206 22.83 -3.53 -14.33
C THR A 206 21.93 -3.81 -15.52
N PHE A 207 20.67 -3.45 -15.39
CA PHE A 207 19.57 -3.71 -16.31
C PHE A 207 18.86 -2.40 -16.63
N GLY A 208 18.40 -2.25 -17.87
CA GLY A 208 17.71 -1.05 -18.31
C GLY A 208 16.65 -1.37 -19.35
N SER A 209 15.68 -0.47 -19.49
CA SER A 209 14.66 -0.47 -20.52
C SER A 209 14.29 0.98 -20.83
N ALA A 210 13.82 1.26 -22.06
CA ALA A 210 13.39 2.59 -22.46
C ALA A 210 12.22 3.14 -21.62
N GLU A 211 11.49 2.27 -20.93
CA GLU A 211 10.36 2.64 -20.07
C GLU A 211 10.74 2.84 -18.60
N VAL A 212 12.01 2.67 -18.23
CA VAL A 212 12.50 3.00 -16.89
C VAL A 212 12.95 4.46 -16.89
N ASN A 213 12.36 5.28 -16.02
CA ASN A 213 12.71 6.68 -15.90
C ASN A 213 12.59 7.17 -14.45
N GLY A 214 13.75 7.42 -13.84
CA GLY A 214 13.88 7.80 -12.44
C GLY A 214 13.36 6.74 -11.46
N PRO A 215 13.88 5.50 -11.49
CA PRO A 215 13.49 4.49 -10.51
C PRO A 215 13.95 4.92 -9.10
N GLU A 216 13.08 4.84 -8.09
CA GLU A 216 13.41 5.29 -6.72
C GLU A 216 13.29 4.14 -5.69
N PRO A 217 12.16 3.84 -5.03
CA PRO A 217 12.04 2.69 -4.15
C PRO A 217 11.95 1.37 -4.92
N ILE A 218 12.45 0.30 -4.31
CA ILE A 218 12.40 -1.09 -4.82
C ILE A 218 12.09 -2.04 -3.67
N THR A 219 11.35 -3.11 -3.96
CA THR A 219 10.94 -4.13 -2.98
C THR A 219 10.86 -5.51 -3.64
N ALA A 220 11.00 -6.58 -2.86
CA ALA A 220 10.69 -7.91 -3.36
C ALA A 220 9.17 -8.08 -3.51
N GLY A 221 8.75 -8.70 -4.60
CA GLY A 221 7.36 -9.04 -4.86
C GLY A 221 7.02 -10.47 -4.45
N PRO A 222 5.73 -10.77 -4.26
CA PRO A 222 5.24 -12.10 -3.92
C PRO A 222 5.33 -13.10 -5.09
N ASP A 223 5.61 -12.61 -6.30
CA ASP A 223 5.72 -13.41 -7.53
C ASP A 223 7.15 -13.84 -7.87
N GLY A 224 8.08 -13.74 -6.91
CA GLY A 224 9.49 -14.10 -7.12
C GLY A 224 10.25 -13.13 -8.02
N ASN A 225 9.76 -11.89 -8.15
CA ASN A 225 10.42 -10.79 -8.86
C ASN A 225 10.72 -9.62 -7.90
N VAL A 226 11.50 -8.64 -8.35
CA VAL A 226 11.63 -7.36 -7.64
C VAL A 226 10.83 -6.27 -8.35
N TRP A 227 10.22 -5.38 -7.58
CA TRP A 227 9.30 -4.35 -8.04
C TRP A 227 9.76 -2.97 -7.63
N PHE A 228 9.61 -1.98 -8.50
CA PHE A 228 10.06 -0.61 -8.26
C PHE A 228 9.06 0.41 -8.81
N THR A 229 9.07 1.64 -8.29
CA THR A 229 8.36 2.73 -8.94
C THR A 229 9.28 3.48 -9.90
N SER A 230 8.72 3.92 -11.03
CA SER A 230 9.39 4.74 -12.04
C SER A 230 8.70 6.11 -12.06
N GLN A 231 9.30 7.07 -11.36
CA GLN A 231 8.57 8.24 -10.89
C GLN A 231 8.33 9.30 -11.97
N ASN A 232 9.23 9.40 -12.95
CA ASN A 232 9.19 10.47 -13.96
C ASN A 232 8.22 10.17 -15.11
N ASN A 233 7.72 8.93 -15.21
CA ASN A 233 6.79 8.51 -16.25
C ASN A 233 5.57 7.75 -15.72
N ASN A 234 5.30 7.83 -14.42
CA ASN A 234 4.11 7.28 -13.76
C ASN A 234 3.90 5.78 -14.02
N ARG A 235 4.98 5.00 -13.90
CA ARG A 235 4.94 3.54 -14.09
C ARG A 235 5.39 2.78 -12.85
N ILE A 236 4.94 1.54 -12.76
CA ILE A 236 5.46 0.54 -11.84
C ILE A 236 6.25 -0.48 -12.66
N GLY A 237 7.46 -0.79 -12.25
CA GLY A 237 8.32 -1.75 -12.92
C GLY A 237 8.46 -3.04 -12.13
N ARG A 238 8.67 -4.14 -12.85
CA ARG A 238 9.00 -5.46 -12.32
C ARG A 238 10.23 -5.98 -13.04
N VAL A 239 11.21 -6.48 -12.29
CA VAL A 239 12.40 -7.14 -12.84
C VAL A 239 12.46 -8.58 -12.36
N ALA A 240 12.56 -9.50 -13.31
CA ALA A 240 12.78 -10.91 -13.01
C ALA A 240 14.24 -11.18 -12.63
N PRO A 241 14.53 -12.29 -11.91
CA PRO A 241 15.89 -12.68 -11.56
C PRO A 241 16.87 -12.78 -12.73
N ASP A 242 16.39 -13.00 -13.95
CA ASP A 242 17.23 -13.03 -15.15
C ASP A 242 17.56 -11.63 -15.72
N GLY A 243 16.97 -10.58 -15.15
CA GLY A 243 17.15 -9.19 -15.58
C GLY A 243 16.06 -8.66 -16.50
N THR A 244 15.06 -9.47 -16.85
CA THR A 244 13.96 -9.05 -17.73
C THR A 244 13.08 -8.01 -17.03
N ILE A 245 12.93 -6.82 -17.63
CA ILE A 245 12.10 -5.73 -17.10
C ILE A 245 10.75 -5.69 -17.81
N THR A 246 9.66 -5.75 -17.03
CA THR A 246 8.29 -5.43 -17.46
C THR A 246 7.84 -4.14 -16.77
N THR A 247 7.13 -3.25 -17.46
CA THR A 247 6.55 -2.06 -16.80
C THR A 247 5.05 -1.97 -17.04
N PHE A 248 4.36 -1.37 -16.08
CA PHE A 248 2.91 -1.23 -16.05
C PHE A 248 2.57 0.26 -15.94
N ALA A 249 1.74 0.74 -16.87
CA ALA A 249 1.21 2.09 -16.80
C ALA A 249 0.25 2.18 -15.61
N ALA A 250 0.56 3.07 -14.66
CA ALA A 250 -0.30 3.29 -13.51
C ALA A 250 -1.17 4.52 -13.80
N VAL A 251 -2.28 4.32 -14.50
CA VAL A 251 -3.17 5.41 -14.90
C VAL A 251 -3.77 6.08 -13.65
N GLY A 252 -3.68 7.40 -13.57
CA GLY A 252 -4.20 8.17 -12.44
C GLY A 252 -3.23 8.37 -11.27
N THR A 253 -1.97 7.94 -11.38
CA THR A 253 -0.88 8.38 -10.47
C THR A 253 -0.09 9.55 -11.05
N ASN A 254 0.55 10.31 -10.16
CA ASN A 254 1.52 11.33 -10.46
C ASN A 254 2.72 11.16 -9.51
N THR A 255 3.89 10.86 -10.04
CA THR A 255 5.14 10.66 -9.26
C THR A 255 4.99 9.56 -8.20
N PRO A 256 4.97 8.27 -8.59
CA PRO A 256 4.93 7.18 -7.62
C PRO A 256 6.25 7.08 -6.83
N ARG A 257 6.21 7.12 -5.49
CA ARG A 257 7.40 7.32 -4.61
C ARG A 257 7.60 6.33 -3.47
N GLY A 258 6.71 5.36 -3.34
CA GLY A 258 6.85 4.26 -2.38
C GLY A 258 6.32 2.98 -3.01
N ILE A 259 6.90 1.83 -2.65
CA ILE A 259 6.35 0.53 -3.02
C ILE A 259 6.67 -0.52 -1.93
N VAL A 260 5.70 -1.39 -1.63
CA VAL A 260 5.86 -2.48 -0.67
C VAL A 260 4.99 -3.67 -1.07
N ALA A 261 5.43 -4.89 -0.80
CA ALA A 261 4.56 -6.06 -0.88
C ALA A 261 3.52 -6.02 0.25
N GLY A 262 2.27 -6.28 -0.11
CA GLY A 262 1.18 -6.45 0.82
C GLY A 262 1.03 -7.90 1.25
N PRO A 263 0.39 -8.14 2.42
CA PRO A 263 0.08 -9.48 2.88
C PRO A 263 -0.97 -10.17 1.98
N ASP A 264 -1.65 -9.41 1.12
CA ASP A 264 -2.63 -9.87 0.12
C ASP A 264 -2.00 -10.42 -1.18
N GLY A 265 -0.69 -10.62 -1.20
CA GLY A 265 0.00 -11.09 -2.41
C GLY A 265 0.01 -10.05 -3.54
N ASN A 266 -0.33 -8.79 -3.26
CA ASN A 266 -0.22 -7.67 -4.20
C ASN A 266 0.92 -6.73 -3.80
N LEU A 267 1.22 -5.76 -4.66
CA LEU A 267 2.10 -4.65 -4.34
C LEU A 267 1.26 -3.41 -4.08
N TRP A 268 1.66 -2.62 -3.10
CA TRP A 268 1.05 -1.34 -2.76
C TRP A 268 2.05 -0.23 -3.00
N PHE A 269 1.59 0.92 -3.47
CA PHE A 269 2.45 2.06 -3.78
C PHE A 269 1.80 3.39 -3.41
N THR A 270 2.62 4.42 -3.20
CA THR A 270 2.15 5.81 -3.02
C THR A 270 2.32 6.60 -4.29
N SER A 271 1.43 7.57 -4.50
CA SER A 271 1.45 8.53 -5.62
C SER A 271 1.55 9.94 -5.04
N ALA A 272 2.77 10.45 -5.01
CA ALA A 272 3.13 11.64 -4.25
C ALA A 272 2.51 12.91 -4.83
N GLY A 273 2.59 13.09 -6.16
CA GLY A 273 2.22 14.32 -6.85
C GLY A 273 0.71 14.56 -6.99
N ASN A 274 -0.14 13.63 -6.58
CA ASN A 274 -1.59 13.83 -6.55
C ASN A 274 -2.27 13.27 -5.30
N ASN A 275 -1.49 12.99 -4.25
CA ASN A 275 -1.96 12.52 -2.95
C ASN A 275 -2.88 11.30 -3.06
N ARG A 276 -2.35 10.21 -3.60
CA ARG A 276 -3.05 8.93 -3.71
C ARG A 276 -2.15 7.79 -3.27
N TYR A 277 -2.74 6.61 -3.17
CA TYR A 277 -2.02 5.33 -3.12
C TYR A 277 -2.61 4.42 -4.19
N GLY A 278 -1.97 3.29 -4.43
CA GLY A 278 -2.47 2.30 -5.35
C GLY A 278 -2.07 0.91 -4.95
N ARG A 279 -2.75 -0.04 -5.58
CA ARG A 279 -2.51 -1.47 -5.48
C ARG A 279 -2.27 -1.99 -6.90
N ILE A 280 -1.30 -2.87 -7.05
CA ILE A 280 -1.01 -3.55 -8.31
C ILE A 280 -0.87 -5.04 -8.06
N THR A 281 -1.62 -5.82 -8.83
CA THR A 281 -1.52 -7.28 -8.81
C THR A 281 -0.23 -7.73 -9.50
N PRO A 282 0.30 -8.93 -9.18
CA PRO A 282 1.46 -9.45 -9.89
C PRO A 282 1.27 -9.62 -11.41
N THR A 283 0.02 -9.73 -11.87
CA THR A 283 -0.31 -9.81 -13.30
C THR A 283 -0.37 -8.43 -13.98
N GLY A 284 -0.35 -7.34 -13.21
CA GLY A 284 -0.24 -5.96 -13.73
C GLY A 284 -1.52 -5.14 -13.68
N THR A 285 -2.61 -5.64 -13.09
CA THR A 285 -3.82 -4.84 -12.86
C THR A 285 -3.55 -3.78 -11.79
N VAL A 286 -3.76 -2.50 -12.11
CA VAL A 286 -3.50 -1.35 -11.23
C VAL A 286 -4.81 -0.68 -10.81
N ASP A 287 -5.01 -0.53 -9.51
CA ASP A 287 -6.04 0.31 -8.90
C ASP A 287 -5.38 1.52 -8.23
N VAL A 288 -5.80 2.74 -8.56
CA VAL A 288 -5.32 3.97 -7.90
C VAL A 288 -6.46 4.60 -7.11
N ILE A 289 -6.24 4.79 -5.81
CA ILE A 289 -7.26 5.08 -4.82
C ILE A 289 -6.98 6.46 -4.20
N PRO A 290 -7.95 7.40 -4.20
CA PRO A 290 -7.81 8.66 -3.48
C PRO A 290 -7.87 8.44 -1.98
N PHE A 291 -7.14 9.24 -1.20
CA PHE A 291 -7.37 9.27 0.24
C PHE A 291 -8.73 9.92 0.53
N SER A 292 -9.60 9.21 1.25
CA SER A 292 -10.87 9.73 1.76
C SER A 292 -10.88 9.78 3.30
N GLY A 293 -11.79 10.60 3.86
CA GLY A 293 -12.19 10.41 5.27
C GLY A 293 -11.28 10.98 6.36
N GLY A 294 -10.72 12.18 6.20
CA GLY A 294 -9.96 12.84 7.27
C GLY A 294 -10.27 14.33 7.37
N THR A 295 -10.17 14.91 8.56
CA THR A 295 -10.19 16.38 8.77
C THR A 295 -8.89 17.06 8.32
N VAL A 296 -7.84 16.26 8.09
CA VAL A 296 -6.49 16.69 7.67
C VAL A 296 -6.17 15.98 6.35
N ALA A 297 -5.59 16.71 5.39
CA ALA A 297 -5.26 16.14 4.09
C ALA A 297 -3.89 15.42 4.13
N VAL A 298 -3.80 14.25 3.49
CA VAL A 298 -2.51 13.65 3.13
C VAL A 298 -1.85 14.55 2.08
N SER A 299 -0.57 14.87 2.26
CA SER A 299 0.24 15.62 1.29
C SER A 299 1.58 14.94 1.07
N THR A 300 1.91 14.66 -0.19
CA THR A 300 3.17 14.03 -0.63
C THR A 300 3.42 12.71 0.12
N PRO A 301 2.55 11.69 -0.07
CA PRO A 301 2.78 10.36 0.47
C PRO A 301 4.05 9.74 -0.15
N VAL A 302 4.94 9.23 0.69
CA VAL A 302 6.27 8.74 0.30
C VAL A 302 6.47 7.29 0.71
N GLY A 303 7.16 7.00 1.82
CA GLY A 303 7.30 5.65 2.35
C GLY A 303 5.97 5.05 2.79
N LEU A 304 5.85 3.73 2.63
CA LEU A 304 4.72 2.95 3.11
C LEU A 304 5.17 1.57 3.57
N THR A 305 4.41 0.98 4.48
CA THR A 305 4.62 -0.38 5.00
C THR A 305 3.31 -0.94 5.57
N PHE A 306 3.24 -2.25 5.78
CA PHE A 306 2.15 -2.85 6.53
C PHE A 306 2.49 -2.91 8.01
N GLY A 307 1.56 -2.45 8.83
CA GLY A 307 1.67 -2.50 10.29
C GLY A 307 1.33 -3.88 10.85
N PRO A 308 1.67 -4.13 12.12
CA PRO A 308 1.28 -5.37 12.82
C PRO A 308 -0.24 -5.47 13.02
N ASP A 309 -0.96 -4.36 12.86
CA ASP A 309 -2.43 -4.28 12.83
C ASP A 309 -3.03 -4.57 11.44
N ARG A 310 -2.22 -5.09 10.50
CA ARG A 310 -2.59 -5.43 9.11
C ARG A 310 -3.09 -4.24 8.27
N ASN A 311 -2.93 -3.02 8.77
CA ASN A 311 -3.25 -1.80 8.04
C ASN A 311 -2.06 -1.34 7.21
N LEU A 312 -2.35 -0.58 6.16
CA LEU A 312 -1.31 0.11 5.40
C LEU A 312 -0.97 1.41 6.11
N TRP A 313 0.31 1.61 6.41
CA TRP A 313 0.83 2.82 7.03
C TRP A 313 1.72 3.56 6.05
N LEU A 314 1.66 4.88 6.08
CA LEU A 314 2.43 5.73 5.18
C LEU A 314 2.98 6.97 5.86
N ALA A 315 4.15 7.39 5.41
CA ALA A 315 4.71 8.70 5.72
C ALA A 315 4.16 9.73 4.71
N SER A 316 3.59 10.82 5.22
CA SER A 316 3.08 11.93 4.42
C SER A 316 3.94 13.15 4.66
N PHE A 317 4.89 13.37 3.74
CA PHE A 317 6.02 14.27 3.92
C PHE A 317 5.59 15.70 4.24
N ASP A 318 4.82 16.35 3.36
CA ASP A 318 4.50 17.78 3.50
C ASP A 318 3.41 18.08 4.53
N SER A 319 2.68 17.05 5.00
CA SER A 319 1.68 17.22 6.06
C SER A 319 2.24 16.98 7.45
N ASP A 320 3.51 16.54 7.54
CA ASP A 320 4.17 16.13 8.76
C ASP A 320 3.40 15.04 9.51
N ARG A 321 2.86 14.05 8.80
CA ARG A 321 2.04 12.99 9.42
C ARG A 321 2.49 11.59 9.03
N ILE A 322 2.22 10.67 9.95
CA ILE A 322 2.08 9.25 9.65
C ILE A 322 0.60 8.92 9.51
N GLY A 323 0.20 8.49 8.31
CA GLY A 323 -1.16 8.06 7.99
C GLY A 323 -1.31 6.55 8.18
N ARG A 324 -2.48 6.13 8.65
CA ARG A 324 -2.92 4.73 8.64
C ARG A 324 -4.16 4.61 7.77
N VAL A 325 -4.04 3.83 6.72
CA VAL A 325 -5.11 3.45 5.79
C VAL A 325 -5.63 2.09 6.22
N GLN A 326 -6.89 2.06 6.60
CA GLN A 326 -7.58 0.81 6.92
C GLN A 326 -8.14 0.20 5.64
N ALA A 327 -7.25 -0.40 4.86
CA ALA A 327 -7.50 -0.88 3.51
C ALA A 327 -8.56 -1.99 3.42
N TYR A 328 -8.86 -2.68 4.52
CA TYR A 328 -9.81 -3.79 4.58
C TYR A 328 -10.98 -3.43 5.48
N ARG A 329 -12.05 -2.91 4.88
CA ARG A 329 -13.28 -2.52 5.57
C ARG A 329 -14.50 -3.02 4.82
N CYS A 330 -15.51 -3.41 5.59
CA CYS A 330 -16.84 -3.69 5.06
C CYS A 330 -17.88 -2.90 5.84
N ALA A 331 -18.75 -2.18 5.13
CA ALA A 331 -19.80 -1.34 5.71
C ALA A 331 -19.32 -0.40 6.86
N GLY A 332 -18.12 0.16 6.73
CA GLY A 332 -17.53 1.06 7.73
C GLY A 332 -16.95 0.37 8.98
N ARG A 333 -16.97 -0.97 9.05
CA ARG A 333 -16.31 -1.77 10.08
C ARG A 333 -14.95 -2.27 9.57
N ALA A 334 -13.97 -2.40 10.45
CA ALA A 334 -12.67 -2.99 10.10
C ALA A 334 -12.84 -4.51 9.94
N ALA A 335 -12.21 -5.09 8.92
CA ALA A 335 -12.29 -6.52 8.64
C ALA A 335 -11.65 -7.34 9.77
N THR A 336 -12.31 -8.43 10.17
CA THR A 336 -11.74 -9.51 11.00
C THR A 336 -11.27 -10.68 10.15
N VAL A 337 -11.83 -10.83 8.95
CA VAL A 337 -11.52 -11.87 7.97
C VAL A 337 -11.26 -11.20 6.63
N ILE A 338 -10.08 -11.44 6.07
CA ILE A 338 -9.68 -10.91 4.78
C ILE A 338 -9.31 -12.10 3.89
N LEU A 339 -10.13 -12.41 2.89
CA LEU A 339 -9.93 -13.61 2.05
C LEU A 339 -8.63 -13.54 1.25
N ASP A 340 -8.24 -12.33 0.82
CA ASP A 340 -6.94 -12.04 0.20
C ASP A 340 -5.74 -12.46 1.10
N LEU A 341 -5.93 -12.56 2.42
CA LEU A 341 -4.90 -13.00 3.38
C LEU A 341 -4.99 -14.49 3.73
N GLY A 342 -5.93 -15.23 3.14
CA GLY A 342 -6.21 -16.62 3.48
C GLY A 342 -6.88 -16.80 4.85
N ASP A 343 -7.42 -15.74 5.45
CA ASP A 343 -8.26 -15.85 6.64
C ASP A 343 -9.55 -16.60 6.28
N VAL A 344 -10.14 -17.31 7.25
CA VAL A 344 -11.38 -18.06 7.07
C VAL A 344 -12.41 -17.54 8.08
N PRO A 345 -13.68 -17.34 7.67
CA PRO A 345 -14.76 -17.00 8.60
C PRO A 345 -14.88 -18.00 9.75
N THR A 346 -15.28 -17.49 10.92
CA THR A 346 -15.40 -18.24 12.16
C THR A 346 -16.88 -18.55 12.44
N SER A 347 -17.19 -19.03 13.65
CA SER A 347 -18.58 -19.17 14.13
C SER A 347 -19.00 -18.00 15.05
N GLY A 348 -18.23 -16.91 15.04
CA GLY A 348 -18.51 -15.69 15.77
C GLY A 348 -18.83 -14.55 14.82
N ASP A 349 -19.13 -13.37 15.36
CA ASP A 349 -19.45 -12.20 14.55
C ASP A 349 -18.22 -11.72 13.75
N ASP A 350 -18.27 -11.88 12.44
CA ASP A 350 -17.17 -11.57 11.53
C ASP A 350 -17.44 -10.34 10.65
N VAL A 351 -16.36 -9.67 10.26
CA VAL A 351 -16.36 -8.66 9.21
C VAL A 351 -15.47 -9.17 8.09
N VAL A 352 -16.10 -9.66 7.03
CA VAL A 352 -15.45 -10.34 5.92
C VAL A 352 -15.30 -9.39 4.73
N VAL A 353 -14.08 -9.33 4.20
CA VAL A 353 -13.78 -8.65 2.94
C VAL A 353 -13.24 -9.69 1.94
N GLY A 354 -13.94 -9.81 0.81
CA GLY A 354 -13.51 -10.62 -0.32
C GLY A 354 -12.43 -9.93 -1.16
N THR A 355 -12.17 -10.54 -2.31
CA THR A 355 -11.10 -10.20 -3.24
C THR A 355 -11.63 -9.32 -4.37
N VAL A 356 -10.88 -9.25 -5.48
CA VAL A 356 -11.34 -8.59 -6.72
C VAL A 356 -11.81 -9.57 -7.79
N GLY A 357 -11.77 -10.87 -7.49
CA GLY A 357 -12.27 -11.91 -8.37
C GLY A 357 -13.43 -12.67 -7.72
N ASP A 358 -14.00 -13.59 -8.48
CA ASP A 358 -15.15 -14.38 -8.06
C ASP A 358 -14.88 -15.19 -6.77
N ASP A 359 -15.52 -14.81 -5.68
CA ASP A 359 -15.33 -15.42 -4.37
C ASP A 359 -16.43 -16.41 -4.01
N THR A 360 -16.12 -17.36 -3.12
CA THR A 360 -17.12 -18.17 -2.41
C THR A 360 -16.96 -17.97 -0.92
N ILE A 361 -17.90 -17.23 -0.33
CA ILE A 361 -17.88 -16.78 1.06
C ILE A 361 -18.98 -17.48 1.84
N ASN A 362 -18.62 -18.10 2.96
CA ASN A 362 -19.57 -18.63 3.93
C ASN A 362 -19.23 -18.03 5.30
N ALA A 363 -20.03 -17.07 5.75
CA ALA A 363 -19.72 -16.30 6.95
C ALA A 363 -19.95 -17.10 8.24
N GLY A 364 -20.96 -17.97 8.26
CA GLY A 364 -21.10 -19.04 9.25
C GLY A 364 -22.22 -18.78 10.25
N ASP A 365 -21.95 -19.00 11.52
CA ASP A 365 -22.86 -18.57 12.59
C ASP A 365 -22.33 -17.23 13.11
N GLY A 366 -23.19 -16.26 13.43
CA GLY A 366 -22.67 -14.96 13.88
C GLY A 366 -23.55 -13.83 13.39
N LYS A 367 -23.32 -12.61 13.87
CA LYS A 367 -23.86 -11.42 13.19
C LYS A 367 -22.78 -10.87 12.28
N ASP A 368 -22.80 -11.34 11.05
CA ASP A 368 -21.71 -11.13 10.12
C ASP A 368 -21.92 -9.89 9.26
N THR A 369 -20.81 -9.36 8.75
CA THR A 369 -20.80 -8.24 7.80
C THR A 369 -19.87 -8.62 6.66
N VAL A 370 -20.44 -8.94 5.50
CA VAL A 370 -19.72 -9.47 4.35
C VAL A 370 -19.75 -8.48 3.19
N CYS A 371 -18.60 -8.24 2.59
CA CYS A 371 -18.45 -7.53 1.32
C CYS A 371 -17.71 -8.44 0.35
N GLY A 372 -18.36 -8.88 -0.74
CA GLY A 372 -17.77 -9.71 -1.79
C GLY A 372 -16.66 -8.97 -2.52
N GLY A 373 -16.98 -7.81 -3.06
CA GLY A 373 -15.98 -6.93 -3.67
C GLY A 373 -16.22 -6.76 -5.16
N ARG A 374 -15.28 -7.21 -6.00
CA ARG A 374 -15.50 -7.29 -7.45
C ARG A 374 -15.48 -8.76 -7.84
N GLY A 375 -16.17 -9.10 -8.92
CA GLY A 375 -16.29 -10.48 -9.38
C GLY A 375 -17.72 -10.95 -9.23
N ASN A 376 -18.01 -12.16 -9.70
CA ASN A 376 -19.30 -12.81 -9.48
C ASN A 376 -19.22 -13.64 -8.21
N ASP A 377 -19.62 -13.05 -7.10
CA ASP A 377 -19.41 -13.62 -5.77
C ASP A 377 -20.57 -14.52 -5.35
N THR A 378 -20.27 -15.59 -4.62
CA THR A 378 -21.27 -16.40 -3.92
C THR A 378 -21.14 -16.20 -2.42
N ILE A 379 -22.09 -15.50 -1.82
CA ILE A 379 -22.10 -15.15 -0.40
C ILE A 379 -23.19 -15.92 0.35
N ARG A 380 -22.83 -16.53 1.48
CA ARG A 380 -23.78 -17.09 2.46
C ARG A 380 -23.58 -16.39 3.81
N GLY A 381 -24.63 -15.74 4.32
CA GLY A 381 -24.65 -15.11 5.66
C GLY A 381 -24.59 -16.20 6.73
N GLY A 382 -25.63 -17.03 6.78
CA GLY A 382 -25.69 -18.22 7.61
C GLY A 382 -26.74 -18.10 8.71
N THR A 383 -26.34 -17.93 9.97
CA THR A 383 -27.32 -17.81 11.07
C THR A 383 -27.17 -16.52 11.87
N ARG A 384 -28.31 -15.98 12.32
CA ARG A 384 -28.52 -14.67 12.95
C ARG A 384 -28.54 -13.55 11.90
N ALA A 385 -28.66 -12.32 12.38
CA ALA A 385 -28.91 -11.16 11.55
C ALA A 385 -27.60 -10.68 10.91
N ASP A 386 -27.48 -10.85 9.60
CA ASP A 386 -26.30 -10.57 8.82
C ASP A 386 -26.47 -9.33 7.92
N LEU A 387 -25.33 -8.74 7.53
CA LEU A 387 -25.24 -7.75 6.47
C LEU A 387 -24.37 -8.31 5.35
N ALA A 388 -24.89 -8.44 4.14
CA ALA A 388 -24.11 -8.89 2.99
C ALA A 388 -24.21 -7.91 1.82
N LYS A 389 -23.08 -7.62 1.21
CA LYS A 389 -22.94 -6.81 0.00
C LYS A 389 -22.20 -7.63 -1.06
N GLY A 390 -22.81 -7.84 -2.21
CA GLY A 390 -22.20 -8.49 -3.36
C GLY A 390 -21.04 -7.65 -3.88
N GLY A 391 -21.37 -6.46 -4.39
CA GLY A 391 -20.38 -5.50 -4.84
C GLY A 391 -20.55 -5.26 -6.34
N LEU A 392 -19.48 -5.42 -7.12
CA LEU A 392 -19.56 -5.31 -8.58
C LEU A 392 -19.42 -6.67 -9.24
N GLY A 393 -20.38 -7.01 -10.10
CA GLY A 393 -20.46 -8.30 -10.78
C GLY A 393 -21.83 -8.92 -10.55
N ASN A 394 -22.05 -10.11 -11.08
CA ASN A 394 -23.34 -10.79 -10.96
C ASN A 394 -23.29 -11.75 -9.77
N ASP A 395 -23.83 -11.31 -8.63
CA ASP A 395 -23.63 -11.98 -7.36
C ASP A 395 -24.78 -12.93 -6.99
N LEU A 396 -24.45 -13.96 -6.21
CA LEU A 396 -25.41 -14.83 -5.54
C LEU A 396 -25.30 -14.64 -4.04
N ILE A 397 -26.31 -14.00 -3.44
CA ILE A 397 -26.37 -13.74 -2.00
C ILE A 397 -27.47 -14.60 -1.37
N ILE A 398 -27.11 -15.34 -0.32
CA ILE A 398 -28.02 -16.18 0.46
C ILE A 398 -27.92 -15.73 1.93
N GLY A 399 -28.97 -15.11 2.47
CA GLY A 399 -29.00 -14.63 3.87
C GLY A 399 -28.95 -15.79 4.85
N GLY A 400 -29.96 -16.65 4.81
CA GLY A 400 -30.02 -17.86 5.63
C GLY A 400 -31.10 -17.74 6.69
N LYS A 401 -30.72 -17.77 7.96
CA LYS A 401 -31.65 -17.58 9.08
C LYS A 401 -31.32 -16.29 9.82
N GLY A 402 -32.31 -15.49 10.13
CA GLY A 402 -32.11 -14.24 10.85
C GLY A 402 -32.79 -13.11 10.11
N SER A 403 -32.74 -11.90 10.66
CA SER A 403 -33.24 -10.72 9.94
C SER A 403 -32.07 -10.05 9.25
N ASP A 404 -31.95 -10.28 7.95
CA ASP A 404 -30.76 -9.95 7.17
C ASP A 404 -30.94 -8.66 6.34
N ASP A 405 -29.84 -7.95 6.09
CA ASP A 405 -29.75 -6.83 5.13
C ASP A 405 -28.81 -7.26 3.99
N LEU A 406 -29.39 -7.55 2.82
CA LEU A 406 -28.70 -8.16 1.69
C LEU A 406 -28.76 -7.22 0.48
N ARG A 407 -27.60 -6.92 -0.10
CA ARG A 407 -27.47 -5.94 -1.18
C ARG A 407 -26.64 -6.50 -2.33
N GLY A 408 -27.21 -6.65 -3.51
CA GLY A 408 -26.48 -7.03 -4.72
C GLY A 408 -25.45 -5.96 -5.13
N GLU A 409 -25.89 -4.70 -5.07
CA GLU A 409 -25.15 -3.51 -5.50
C GLU A 409 -25.09 -3.37 -7.03
N GLY A 410 -24.06 -3.83 -7.72
CA GLY A 410 -23.88 -3.55 -9.14
C GLY A 410 -23.67 -4.77 -10.01
N GLY A 411 -24.68 -5.18 -10.75
CA GLY A 411 -24.67 -6.27 -11.71
C GLY A 411 -26.05 -6.92 -11.79
N ASP A 412 -26.20 -8.01 -12.54
CA ASP A 412 -27.44 -8.77 -12.57
C ASP A 412 -27.41 -9.81 -11.42
N ASP A 413 -28.03 -9.47 -10.28
CA ASP A 413 -27.84 -10.19 -9.01
C ASP A 413 -28.96 -11.19 -8.68
N VAL A 414 -28.63 -12.18 -7.84
CA VAL A 414 -29.59 -13.11 -7.24
C VAL A 414 -29.50 -13.02 -5.72
N VAL A 415 -30.52 -12.43 -5.09
CA VAL A 415 -30.61 -12.30 -3.63
C VAL A 415 -31.71 -13.20 -3.10
N LYS A 416 -31.35 -14.09 -2.16
CA LYS A 416 -32.28 -14.99 -1.46
C LYS A 416 -32.16 -14.76 0.04
N ALA A 417 -33.18 -14.16 0.64
CA ALA A 417 -33.07 -13.70 2.02
C ALA A 417 -33.18 -14.86 3.03
N GLY A 418 -34.26 -15.65 2.98
CA GLY A 418 -34.36 -16.91 3.71
C GLY A 418 -35.42 -16.87 4.81
N GLU A 419 -35.06 -17.27 6.02
CA GLU A 419 -35.94 -17.25 7.19
C GLU A 419 -35.72 -15.99 8.01
N GLY A 420 -36.75 -15.15 8.17
CA GLY A 420 -36.68 -13.97 9.03
C GLY A 420 -37.42 -12.80 8.42
N ASN A 421 -37.33 -11.63 9.06
CA ASN A 421 -37.85 -10.41 8.44
C ASN A 421 -36.67 -9.70 7.79
N ASP A 422 -36.55 -9.82 6.47
CA ASP A 422 -35.35 -9.44 5.75
C ASP A 422 -35.52 -8.19 4.90
N VAL A 423 -34.38 -7.60 4.53
CA VAL A 423 -34.27 -6.58 3.49
C VAL A 423 -33.39 -7.12 2.37
N ALA A 424 -33.96 -7.24 1.16
CA ALA A 424 -33.23 -7.57 -0.06
C ALA A 424 -33.23 -6.36 -1.00
N ASP A 425 -32.05 -5.90 -1.40
CA ASP A 425 -31.84 -4.80 -2.33
C ASP A 425 -31.03 -5.32 -3.52
N GLY A 426 -31.58 -5.24 -4.73
CA GLY A 426 -30.89 -5.67 -5.96
C GLY A 426 -29.79 -4.68 -6.31
N GLY A 427 -30.19 -3.47 -6.72
CA GLY A 427 -29.26 -2.39 -6.98
C GLY A 427 -29.30 -1.96 -8.44
N SER A 428 -28.18 -1.99 -9.14
CA SER A 428 -28.17 -1.69 -10.57
C SER A 428 -28.00 -2.95 -11.38
N GLY A 429 -28.95 -3.25 -12.27
CA GLY A 429 -28.93 -4.44 -13.11
C GLY A 429 -30.32 -5.05 -13.17
N ASN A 430 -30.43 -6.27 -13.69
CA ASN A 430 -31.70 -7.00 -13.76
C ASN A 430 -31.70 -8.08 -12.68
N ASP A 431 -32.28 -7.76 -11.54
CA ASP A 431 -32.10 -8.55 -10.33
C ASP A 431 -33.22 -9.56 -10.11
N ARG A 432 -32.90 -10.64 -9.40
CA ARG A 432 -33.88 -11.61 -8.92
C ARG A 432 -33.83 -11.74 -7.41
N LEU A 433 -34.86 -11.20 -6.77
CA LEU A 433 -35.02 -11.14 -5.33
C LEU A 433 -36.03 -12.18 -4.84
N VAL A 434 -35.67 -12.91 -3.78
CA VAL A 434 -36.55 -13.83 -3.07
C VAL A 434 -36.47 -13.49 -1.59
N GLY A 435 -37.57 -13.01 -1.01
CA GLY A 435 -37.65 -12.71 0.43
C GLY A 435 -37.57 -14.00 1.24
N GLY A 436 -38.67 -14.74 1.30
CA GLY A 436 -38.68 -16.06 1.89
C GLY A 436 -39.78 -16.23 2.92
N ILE A 437 -39.41 -16.71 4.10
CA ILE A 437 -40.34 -16.98 5.20
C ILE A 437 -40.36 -15.79 6.15
N HIS A 438 -41.57 -15.29 6.40
CA HIS A 438 -41.93 -14.12 7.20
C HIS A 438 -42.07 -12.84 6.38
N ARG A 439 -41.77 -11.67 6.96
CA ARG A 439 -42.15 -10.37 6.40
C ARG A 439 -40.93 -9.67 5.83
N ASP A 440 -40.79 -9.78 4.52
CA ASP A 440 -39.60 -9.29 3.82
C ASP A 440 -39.89 -8.03 2.99
N THR A 441 -38.87 -7.20 2.87
CA THR A 441 -38.88 -6.00 2.03
C THR A 441 -37.88 -6.16 0.88
N CYS A 442 -38.34 -6.02 -0.35
CA CYS A 442 -37.54 -6.18 -1.56
C CYS A 442 -37.50 -4.89 -2.38
N HIS A 443 -36.30 -4.43 -2.74
CA HIS A 443 -36.06 -3.25 -3.57
C HIS A 443 -35.29 -3.66 -4.82
N GLY A 444 -35.93 -3.64 -5.99
CA GLY A 444 -35.24 -3.90 -7.27
C GLY A 444 -34.27 -2.77 -7.66
N ARG A 445 -34.64 -1.53 -7.32
CA ARG A 445 -33.93 -0.29 -7.69
C ARG A 445 -33.92 -0.05 -9.21
N THR A 446 -32.79 -0.16 -9.90
CA THR A 446 -32.68 0.23 -11.31
C THR A 446 -32.46 -0.96 -12.21
N GLY A 447 -33.39 -1.17 -13.16
CA GLY A 447 -33.29 -2.18 -14.20
C GLY A 447 -34.61 -2.93 -14.35
N ARG A 448 -34.56 -4.17 -14.86
CA ARG A 448 -35.74 -5.03 -14.99
C ARG A 448 -35.68 -6.15 -13.96
N ASP A 449 -36.24 -5.86 -12.80
CA ASP A 449 -36.12 -6.75 -11.65
C ASP A 449 -37.30 -7.72 -11.55
N THR A 450 -37.11 -8.75 -10.74
CA THR A 450 -38.16 -9.67 -10.32
C THR A 450 -38.07 -9.90 -8.82
N ALA A 451 -39.20 -9.87 -8.11
CA ALA A 451 -39.26 -10.16 -6.68
C ALA A 451 -40.37 -11.16 -6.38
N THR A 452 -40.08 -12.14 -5.53
CA THR A 452 -41.05 -13.13 -5.06
C THR A 452 -40.91 -13.34 -3.56
N GLN A 453 -42.00 -13.76 -2.90
CA GLN A 453 -42.01 -14.02 -1.45
C GLN A 453 -41.58 -12.80 -0.62
N CYS A 454 -41.95 -11.59 -1.05
CA CYS A 454 -41.73 -10.35 -0.31
C CYS A 454 -43.08 -9.73 0.05
N GLU A 455 -43.19 -9.15 1.24
CA GLU A 455 -44.39 -8.42 1.65
C GLU A 455 -44.41 -7.01 1.03
N VAL A 456 -43.27 -6.33 1.05
CA VAL A 456 -43.11 -5.00 0.45
C VAL A 456 -42.18 -5.11 -0.75
N VAL A 457 -42.62 -4.60 -1.89
CA VAL A 457 -41.83 -4.59 -3.14
C VAL A 457 -41.80 -3.18 -3.71
N THR A 458 -40.61 -2.69 -4.05
CA THR A 458 -40.42 -1.43 -4.78
C THR A 458 -39.41 -1.61 -5.90
N GLY A 459 -39.54 -0.81 -6.97
CA GLY A 459 -38.61 -0.86 -8.10
C GLY A 459 -38.72 -2.10 -9.00
N VAL A 460 -39.77 -2.91 -8.85
CA VAL A 460 -40.05 -4.09 -9.69
C VAL A 460 -41.28 -3.79 -10.57
N PRO A 461 -41.20 -3.98 -11.90
CA PRO A 461 -42.28 -3.65 -12.85
C PRO A 461 -43.50 -4.57 -12.80
#